data_AF-A0A2G9UE11-F1
#
_entry.id   AF-A0A2G9UE11-F1
#
_cell.length_a   1.000
_cell.length_b   1.000
_cell.length_c   1.000
_cell.angle_alpha   90.00
_cell.angle_beta   90.00
_cell.angle_gamma   90.00
#
_symmetry.space_group_name_H-M   'P 1'
#
loop_
_entity.id
_entity.type
_entity.pdbx_description
1 polymer ?
#
loop_
_entity_poly.entity_id
_entity_poly.type
_entity_poly.pdbx_seq_one_letter_code
_entity_poly.pdbx_strand_id
1 'polypeptide(L)'
;MSIECNYTSCTVRLFTVHSDLIPHKECLEQHAELVLKNCDHSCQLTSVITNLAEQGNPKRLQHLEQDRDTLTKEIANVCTAFGCMSSCVAHDLNVQCPPVGTIITKALLKPFFTAAIIFEEIGPRAKISIYRQIPSQCYYLTNLKDVQGIAEGRPPTKSSEKNPEEAIRKEIKLKEQQRKQKKAELERLFLMDAKQGI
;
A
#
# COMPACT_ATOMS: atom_id res chain seq x y z
N MET A 1 -7.15 -8.14 -7.74
CA MET A 1 -8.60 -8.10 -8.03
C MET A 1 -8.83 -6.85 -8.83
N SER A 2 -9.31 -6.97 -10.06
CA SER A 2 -9.69 -5.81 -10.86
C SER A 2 -11.19 -5.72 -10.73
N ILE A 3 -11.66 -4.63 -10.16
CA ILE A 3 -13.09 -4.33 -10.10
C ILE A 3 -13.38 -3.54 -11.36
N GLU A 4 -13.95 -4.20 -12.36
CA GLU A 4 -14.58 -3.51 -13.48
C GLU A 4 -16.03 -3.27 -13.07
N CYS A 5 -16.33 -2.02 -12.74
CA CYS A 5 -17.69 -1.56 -12.52
C CYS A 5 -18.18 -0.83 -13.78
N ASN A 6 -19.30 -1.29 -14.32
CA ASN A 6 -20.16 -0.46 -15.16
C ASN A 6 -21.37 0.00 -14.35
N TYR A 7 -22.12 0.99 -14.87
CA TYR A 7 -23.23 1.68 -14.20
C TYR A 7 -24.32 0.79 -13.55
N THR A 8 -24.34 -0.51 -13.82
CA THR A 8 -25.34 -1.47 -13.30
C THR A 8 -24.76 -2.74 -12.69
N SER A 9 -23.44 -2.97 -12.73
CA SER A 9 -22.84 -4.20 -12.17
C SER A 9 -21.33 -4.06 -11.97
N CYS A 10 -20.83 -4.54 -10.83
CA CYS A 10 -19.40 -4.70 -10.56
C CYS A 10 -19.03 -6.18 -10.65
N THR A 11 -18.18 -6.52 -11.61
CA THR A 11 -17.70 -7.90 -11.77
C THR A 11 -16.38 -8.05 -11.04
N VAL A 12 -16.31 -9.03 -10.12
CA VAL A 12 -15.08 -9.34 -9.38
C VAL A 12 -14.25 -10.33 -10.18
N ARG A 13 -13.15 -9.88 -10.82
CA ARG A 13 -12.14 -10.82 -11.32
C ARG A 13 -11.28 -11.35 -10.17
N LEU A 14 -11.41 -12.64 -9.88
CA LEU A 14 -10.45 -13.37 -9.06
C LEU A 14 -9.09 -13.40 -9.79
N PHE A 15 -8.05 -12.95 -9.10
CA PHE A 15 -6.67 -13.14 -9.56
C PHE A 15 -6.27 -14.58 -9.24
N THR A 16 -5.94 -15.36 -10.25
CA THR A 16 -5.38 -16.71 -10.10
C THR A 16 -3.86 -16.61 -10.01
N VAL A 17 -3.36 -16.18 -8.84
CA VAL A 17 -1.93 -16.02 -8.54
C VAL A 17 -1.13 -17.26 -8.94
N HIS A 18 -1.70 -18.45 -8.74
CA HIS A 18 -1.05 -19.70 -9.11
C HIS A 18 -0.81 -19.83 -10.62
N SER A 19 -1.79 -19.50 -11.46
CA SER A 19 -1.67 -19.60 -12.91
C SER A 19 -0.66 -18.61 -13.49
N ASP A 20 -0.59 -17.40 -12.91
CA ASP A 20 0.31 -16.34 -13.36
C ASP A 20 1.78 -16.60 -12.98
N LEU A 21 2.04 -17.49 -12.01
CA LEU A 21 3.39 -17.80 -11.52
C LEU A 21 4.00 -19.08 -12.13
N ILE A 22 3.19 -19.97 -12.72
CA ILE A 22 3.67 -21.21 -13.37
C ILE A 22 4.79 -20.94 -14.38
N PRO A 23 4.70 -19.94 -15.28
CA PRO A 23 5.75 -19.66 -16.26
C PRO A 23 7.10 -19.26 -15.64
N HIS A 24 7.10 -18.85 -14.36
CA HIS A 24 8.27 -18.31 -13.67
C HIS A 24 8.83 -19.26 -12.59
N LYS A 25 8.32 -20.49 -12.52
CA LYS A 25 8.68 -21.47 -11.48
C LYS A 25 10.19 -21.66 -11.33
N GLU A 26 10.90 -21.91 -12.43
CA GLU A 26 12.35 -22.18 -12.41
C GLU A 26 13.14 -20.96 -11.92
N CYS A 27 12.77 -19.75 -12.36
CA CYS A 27 13.40 -18.50 -11.90
C CYS A 27 13.16 -18.27 -10.40
N LEU A 28 11.92 -18.52 -9.93
CA LEU A 28 11.56 -18.41 -8.52
C LEU A 28 12.35 -19.40 -7.65
N GLU A 29 12.49 -20.65 -8.08
CA GLU A 29 13.27 -21.67 -7.36
C GLU A 29 14.75 -21.25 -7.20
N GLN A 30 15.31 -20.52 -8.16
CA GLN A 30 16.70 -20.06 -8.12
C GLN A 30 16.90 -18.79 -7.29
N HIS A 31 15.95 -17.83 -7.33
CA HIS A 31 16.17 -16.48 -6.82
C HIS A 31 15.35 -16.10 -5.60
N ALA A 32 14.19 -16.75 -5.35
CA ALA A 32 13.25 -16.27 -4.34
C ALA A 32 13.84 -16.27 -2.93
N GLU A 33 14.55 -17.32 -2.53
CA GLU A 33 15.13 -17.42 -1.19
C GLU A 33 16.18 -16.33 -0.95
N LEU A 34 17.06 -16.09 -1.92
CA LEU A 34 18.09 -15.05 -1.82
C LEU A 34 17.45 -13.66 -1.72
N VAL A 35 16.46 -13.38 -2.56
CA VAL A 35 15.73 -12.10 -2.52
C VAL A 35 15.05 -11.90 -1.17
N LEU A 36 14.33 -12.90 -0.67
CA LEU A 36 13.65 -12.83 0.63
C LEU A 36 14.64 -12.58 1.77
N LYS A 37 15.79 -13.26 1.77
CA LYS A 37 16.86 -13.06 2.77
C LYS A 37 17.47 -11.66 2.72
N ASN A 38 17.76 -11.15 1.53
CA ASN A 38 18.36 -9.82 1.36
C ASN A 38 17.37 -8.70 1.78
N CYS A 39 16.11 -8.86 1.39
CA CYS A 39 15.06 -7.94 1.79
C CYS A 39 14.81 -7.99 3.30
N ASP A 40 14.76 -9.17 3.91
CA ASP A 40 14.59 -9.29 5.36
C ASP A 40 15.81 -8.76 6.12
N HIS A 41 17.04 -8.97 5.63
CA HIS A 41 18.23 -8.39 6.24
C HIS A 41 18.15 -6.85 6.30
N SER A 42 17.62 -6.23 5.25
CA SER A 42 17.51 -4.77 5.13
C SER A 42 16.31 -4.21 5.89
N CYS A 43 15.18 -4.93 5.90
CA CYS A 43 13.90 -4.46 6.44
C CYS A 43 13.56 -5.01 7.84
N GLN A 44 14.24 -6.08 8.27
CA GLN A 44 14.12 -6.76 9.56
C GLN A 44 12.69 -7.22 9.89
N LEU A 45 11.91 -7.61 8.88
CA LEU A 45 10.50 -7.96 9.07
C LEU A 45 10.34 -9.19 9.97
N THR A 46 11.13 -10.24 9.75
CA THR A 46 11.09 -11.44 10.58
C THR A 46 11.42 -11.12 12.04
N SER A 47 12.43 -10.28 12.31
CA SER A 47 12.76 -9.87 13.68
C SER A 47 11.61 -9.09 14.32
N VAL A 48 11.00 -8.14 13.60
CA VAL A 48 9.88 -7.34 14.12
C VAL A 48 8.65 -8.22 14.41
N ILE A 49 8.30 -9.15 13.52
CA ILE A 49 7.19 -10.08 13.73
C ILE A 49 7.49 -11.03 14.89
N THR A 50 8.69 -11.59 14.96
CA THR A 50 9.10 -12.47 16.05
C THR A 50 9.07 -11.74 17.38
N ASN A 51 9.55 -10.49 17.47
CA ASN A 51 9.46 -9.70 18.68
C ASN A 51 8.01 -9.46 19.12
N LEU A 52 7.12 -9.17 18.18
CA LEU A 52 5.68 -9.05 18.46
C LEU A 52 5.06 -10.39 18.89
N ALA A 53 5.52 -11.51 18.33
CA ALA A 53 5.00 -12.85 18.61
C ALA A 53 5.56 -13.48 19.90
N GLU A 54 6.83 -13.25 20.23
CA GLU A 54 7.48 -13.66 21.49
C GLU A 54 6.93 -12.90 22.70
N GLN A 55 6.32 -11.73 22.47
CA GLN A 55 5.44 -11.08 23.44
C GLN A 55 4.13 -11.86 23.69
N GLY A 56 3.91 -12.99 23.01
CA GLY A 56 2.80 -13.94 23.08
C GLY A 56 2.57 -14.68 24.40
N ASN A 57 3.02 -14.13 25.53
CA ASN A 57 2.43 -14.51 26.81
C ASN A 57 1.01 -13.90 26.83
N PRO A 58 -0.08 -14.69 26.86
CA PRO A 58 -1.45 -14.18 26.77
C PRO A 58 -1.77 -13.12 27.85
N LYS A 59 -1.12 -13.20 29.01
CA LYS A 59 -1.22 -12.18 30.09
C LYS A 59 -0.62 -10.83 29.68
N ARG A 60 0.39 -10.85 28.81
CA ARG A 60 1.12 -9.66 28.35
C ARG A 60 0.51 -9.06 27.08
N LEU A 61 -0.10 -9.87 26.21
CA LEU A 61 -0.99 -9.36 25.15
C LEU A 61 -2.20 -8.61 25.73
N GLN A 62 -2.82 -9.14 26.80
CA GLN A 62 -3.84 -8.40 27.54
C GLN A 62 -3.30 -7.10 28.14
N HIS A 63 -2.06 -7.09 28.63
CA HIS A 63 -1.42 -5.85 29.09
C HIS A 63 -1.09 -4.89 27.94
N LEU A 64 -0.74 -5.37 26.75
CA LEU A 64 -0.52 -4.54 25.55
C LEU A 64 -1.83 -3.94 25.03
N GLU A 65 -2.94 -4.67 25.12
CA GLU A 65 -4.27 -4.10 24.83
C GLU A 65 -4.66 -3.01 25.84
N GLN A 66 -4.28 -3.18 27.10
CA GLN A 66 -4.46 -2.17 28.14
C GLN A 66 -3.48 -0.99 28.00
N ASP A 67 -2.30 -1.23 27.42
CA ASP A 67 -1.26 -0.24 27.10
C ASP A 67 -1.25 0.08 25.61
N ARG A 68 -2.27 0.85 25.21
CA ARG A 68 -2.51 1.28 23.83
C ARG A 68 -1.28 1.94 23.18
N ASP A 69 -0.46 2.65 23.94
CA ASP A 69 0.70 3.35 23.41
C ASP A 69 1.82 2.37 23.00
N THR A 70 2.07 1.36 23.83
CA THR A 70 3.01 0.28 23.50
C THR A 70 2.53 -0.53 22.31
N LEU A 71 1.24 -0.90 22.26
CA LEU A 71 0.67 -1.60 21.10
C LEU A 71 0.78 -0.76 19.81
N THR A 72 0.50 0.54 19.88
CA THR A 72 0.62 1.45 18.73
C THR A 72 2.06 1.50 18.22
N LYS A 73 3.06 1.48 19.11
CA LYS A 73 4.48 1.47 18.75
C LYS A 73 4.89 0.16 18.06
N GLU A 74 4.42 -0.98 18.53
CA GLU A 74 4.72 -2.26 17.88
C GLU A 74 4.09 -2.34 16.48
N ILE A 75 2.83 -1.90 16.34
CA ILE A 75 2.17 -1.80 15.03
C ILE A 75 2.95 -0.85 14.10
N ALA A 76 3.49 0.27 14.61
CA ALA A 76 4.27 1.21 13.83
C ALA A 76 5.56 0.59 13.27
N ASN A 77 6.24 -0.24 14.08
CA ASN A 77 7.42 -0.99 13.66
C ASN A 77 7.06 -2.01 12.58
N VAL A 78 5.97 -2.77 12.79
CA VAL A 78 5.46 -3.75 11.80
C VAL A 78 5.15 -3.07 10.48
N CYS A 79 4.42 -1.95 10.48
CA CYS A 79 4.06 -1.26 9.24
C CYS A 79 5.28 -0.72 8.49
N THR A 80 6.30 -0.26 9.22
CA THR A 80 7.56 0.20 8.62
C THR A 80 8.29 -0.96 7.93
N ALA A 81 8.48 -2.06 8.65
CA ALA A 81 9.16 -3.24 8.13
C ALA A 81 8.37 -3.91 6.99
N PHE A 82 7.04 -3.99 7.10
CA PHE A 82 6.17 -4.58 6.09
C PHE A 82 6.19 -3.79 4.78
N GLY A 83 6.15 -2.46 4.87
CA GLY A 83 6.21 -1.60 3.68
C GLY A 83 7.56 -1.70 2.98
N CYS A 84 8.65 -1.69 3.75
CA CYS A 84 10.00 -1.95 3.25
C CYS A 84 10.09 -3.30 2.55
N MET A 85 9.74 -4.38 3.24
CA MET A 85 9.84 -5.76 2.73
C MET A 85 9.02 -5.94 1.46
N SER A 86 7.77 -5.48 1.46
CA SER A 86 6.88 -5.63 0.31
C SER A 86 7.42 -4.93 -0.94
N SER A 87 7.96 -3.73 -0.79
CA SER A 87 8.57 -2.98 -1.90
C SER A 87 9.90 -3.60 -2.35
N CYS A 88 10.74 -4.05 -1.42
CA CYS A 88 12.00 -4.72 -1.75
C CYS A 88 11.76 -6.01 -2.53
N VAL A 89 10.86 -6.87 -2.04
CA VAL A 89 10.50 -8.12 -2.70
C VAL A 89 9.92 -7.87 -4.09
N ALA A 90 9.05 -6.86 -4.23
CA ALA A 90 8.52 -6.48 -5.54
C ALA A 90 9.65 -6.03 -6.49
N HIS A 91 10.55 -5.17 -6.02
CA HIS A 91 11.66 -4.65 -6.82
C HIS A 91 12.64 -5.77 -7.23
N ASP A 92 13.22 -6.47 -6.25
CA ASP A 92 14.30 -7.43 -6.48
C ASP A 92 13.81 -8.66 -7.25
N LEU A 93 12.59 -9.15 -7.00
CA LEU A 93 12.02 -10.21 -7.83
C LEU A 93 11.70 -9.74 -9.24
N ASN A 94 11.37 -8.47 -9.46
CA ASN A 94 11.19 -7.96 -10.83
C ASN A 94 12.52 -7.75 -11.56
N VAL A 95 13.61 -7.51 -10.83
CA VAL A 95 14.96 -7.45 -11.41
C VAL A 95 15.39 -8.85 -11.89
N GLN A 96 15.13 -9.89 -11.09
CA GLN A 96 15.54 -11.27 -11.42
C GLN A 96 14.53 -11.99 -12.33
N CYS A 97 13.24 -11.88 -12.02
CA CYS A 97 12.14 -12.62 -12.63
C CYS A 97 10.97 -11.67 -12.99
N PRO A 98 11.11 -10.74 -13.95
CA PRO A 98 10.02 -9.83 -14.29
C PRO A 98 8.82 -10.60 -14.89
N PRO A 99 7.56 -10.26 -14.56
CA PRO A 99 7.07 -9.26 -13.60
C PRO A 99 6.59 -9.88 -12.26
N VAL A 100 7.25 -10.93 -11.80
CA VAL A 100 6.80 -11.79 -10.69
C VAL A 100 6.67 -11.04 -9.37
N GLY A 101 7.62 -10.16 -9.07
CA GLY A 101 7.58 -9.35 -7.85
C GLY A 101 6.29 -8.53 -7.76
N THR A 102 5.88 -7.93 -8.88
CA THR A 102 4.61 -7.21 -8.95
C THR A 102 3.40 -8.11 -8.74
N ILE A 103 3.39 -9.30 -9.37
CA ILE A 103 2.28 -10.25 -9.26
C ILE A 103 2.09 -10.69 -7.81
N ILE A 104 3.18 -11.14 -7.16
CA ILE A 104 3.16 -11.64 -5.78
C ILE A 104 2.77 -10.52 -4.82
N THR A 105 3.42 -9.36 -4.88
CA THR A 105 3.16 -8.27 -3.94
C THR A 105 1.76 -7.69 -4.16
N LYS A 106 1.26 -7.61 -5.38
CA LYS A 106 -0.13 -7.20 -5.65
C LYS A 106 -1.15 -8.19 -5.09
N ALA A 107 -0.85 -9.49 -5.13
CA ALA A 107 -1.68 -10.51 -4.49
C ALA A 107 -1.70 -10.36 -2.97
N LEU A 108 -0.52 -10.17 -2.35
CA LEU A 108 -0.37 -9.96 -0.91
C LEU A 108 -1.12 -8.70 -0.44
N LEU A 109 -1.00 -7.60 -1.19
CA LEU A 109 -1.61 -6.31 -0.84
C LEU A 109 -3.08 -6.18 -1.23
N LYS A 110 -3.72 -7.23 -1.76
CA LYS A 110 -5.10 -7.20 -2.25
C LYS A 110 -6.11 -6.64 -1.22
N PRO A 111 -6.06 -6.98 0.08
CA PRO A 111 -6.96 -6.38 1.07
C PRO A 111 -6.80 -4.85 1.14
N PHE A 112 -5.57 -4.35 1.08
CA PHE A 112 -5.25 -2.93 1.14
C PHE A 112 -5.64 -2.18 -0.13
N PHE A 113 -5.49 -2.79 -1.31
CA PHE A 113 -6.05 -2.25 -2.55
C PHE A 113 -7.55 -2.01 -2.43
N THR A 114 -8.26 -3.02 -1.93
CA THR A 114 -9.73 -2.95 -1.79
C THR A 114 -10.13 -1.85 -0.81
N ALA A 115 -9.48 -1.79 0.36
CA ALA A 115 -9.74 -0.76 1.36
C ALA A 115 -9.41 0.64 0.83
N ALA A 116 -8.27 0.81 0.14
CA ALA A 116 -7.85 2.09 -0.40
C ALA A 116 -8.82 2.63 -1.46
N ILE A 117 -9.34 1.78 -2.35
CA ILE A 117 -10.37 2.16 -3.33
C ILE A 117 -11.62 2.68 -2.61
N ILE A 118 -12.11 1.94 -1.62
CA ILE A 118 -13.28 2.34 -0.82
C ILE A 118 -13.04 3.72 -0.17
N PHE A 119 -11.85 3.98 0.40
CA PHE A 119 -11.56 5.29 0.99
C PHE A 119 -11.39 6.41 -0.02
N GLU A 120 -10.98 6.11 -1.26
CA GLU A 120 -10.97 7.12 -2.32
C GLU A 120 -12.37 7.53 -2.73
N GLU A 121 -13.31 6.58 -2.79
CA GLU A 121 -14.72 6.82 -3.14
C GLU A 121 -15.46 7.62 -2.06
N ILE A 122 -15.32 7.23 -0.79
CA ILE A 122 -16.00 7.91 0.33
C ILE A 122 -15.32 9.25 0.64
N GLY A 123 -14.03 9.40 0.29
CA GLY A 123 -13.26 10.62 0.40
C GLY A 123 -12.42 10.73 1.68
N PRO A 124 -11.46 11.69 1.70
CA PRO A 124 -10.38 11.73 2.70
C PRO A 124 -10.87 11.93 4.15
N ARG A 125 -12.06 12.53 4.35
CA ARG A 125 -12.63 12.71 5.69
C ARG A 125 -13.00 11.39 6.36
N ALA A 126 -13.36 10.36 5.59
CA ALA A 126 -13.72 9.05 6.15
C ALA A 126 -12.51 8.31 6.75
N LYS A 127 -11.28 8.67 6.35
CA LYS A 127 -10.06 8.06 6.88
C LYS A 127 -9.74 8.46 8.32
N ILE A 128 -10.39 9.49 8.88
CA ILE A 128 -10.06 10.01 10.22
C ILE A 128 -10.22 8.98 11.33
N SER A 129 -11.30 8.19 11.26
CA SER A 129 -11.57 7.16 12.26
C SER A 129 -10.51 6.06 12.22
N ILE A 130 -9.92 5.80 11.05
CA ILE A 130 -8.87 4.79 10.88
C ILE A 130 -7.53 5.35 11.30
N TYR A 131 -7.19 6.57 10.87
CA TYR A 131 -5.94 7.22 11.25
C TYR A 131 -5.82 7.41 12.76
N ARG A 132 -6.93 7.50 13.50
CA ARG A 132 -6.93 7.51 14.97
C ARG A 132 -6.65 6.15 15.61
N GLN A 133 -6.77 5.05 14.85
CA GLN A 133 -6.61 3.68 15.33
C GLN A 133 -5.28 3.06 14.90
N ILE A 134 -4.67 3.57 13.83
CA ILE A 134 -3.40 3.06 13.32
C ILE A 134 -2.31 4.14 13.43
N PRO A 135 -1.05 3.74 13.64
CA PRO A 135 0.05 4.69 13.62
C PRO A 135 0.29 5.24 12.21
N SER A 136 0.89 6.43 12.12
CA SER A 136 1.11 7.14 10.85
C SER A 136 1.98 6.38 9.85
N GLN A 137 2.84 5.50 10.36
CA GLN A 137 3.65 4.55 9.59
C GLN A 137 2.80 3.60 8.74
N CYS A 138 1.52 3.38 9.09
CA CYS A 138 0.61 2.51 8.36
C CYS A 138 -0.28 3.26 7.34
N TYR A 139 -0.29 4.59 7.32
CA TYR A 139 -1.26 5.35 6.51
C TYR A 139 -1.20 5.03 5.02
N TYR A 140 -0.02 4.67 4.52
CA TYR A 140 0.19 4.26 3.13
C TYR A 140 -0.72 3.08 2.72
N LEU A 141 -1.08 2.19 3.65
CA LEU A 141 -1.97 1.04 3.40
C LEU A 141 -3.40 1.44 3.05
N THR A 142 -3.78 2.70 3.30
CA THR A 142 -5.10 3.26 2.99
C THR A 142 -5.09 4.19 1.78
N ASN A 143 -3.93 4.35 1.14
CA ASN A 143 -3.73 5.22 -0.02
C ASN A 143 -3.47 4.37 -1.26
N LEU A 144 -4.33 4.50 -2.27
CA LEU A 144 -4.25 3.66 -3.46
C LEU A 144 -2.92 3.82 -4.20
N LYS A 145 -2.39 5.04 -4.28
CA LYS A 145 -1.13 5.32 -4.97
C LYS A 145 0.06 4.71 -4.24
N ASP A 146 0.07 4.76 -2.92
CA ASP A 146 1.17 4.17 -2.15
C ASP A 146 1.13 2.64 -2.22
N VAL A 147 -0.05 2.02 -2.10
CA VAL A 147 -0.21 0.56 -2.25
C VAL A 147 0.17 0.10 -3.67
N GLN A 148 -0.20 0.86 -4.71
CA GLN A 148 0.27 0.62 -6.08
C GLN A 148 1.79 0.74 -6.19
N GLY A 149 2.37 1.80 -5.63
CA GLY A 149 3.80 2.02 -5.62
C GLY A 149 4.56 0.84 -5.02
N ILE A 150 4.12 0.34 -3.87
CA ILE A 150 4.74 -0.81 -3.20
C ILE A 150 4.66 -2.07 -4.06
N ALA A 151 3.51 -2.33 -4.68
CA ALA A 151 3.37 -3.45 -5.60
C ALA A 151 4.31 -3.35 -6.81
N GLU A 152 4.73 -2.15 -7.19
CA GLU A 152 5.69 -1.90 -8.29
C GLU A 152 7.15 -1.79 -7.80
N GLY A 153 7.41 -2.01 -6.51
CA GLY A 153 8.75 -1.95 -5.92
C GLY A 153 9.18 -0.57 -5.44
N ARG A 154 8.26 0.39 -5.30
CA ARG A 154 8.53 1.71 -4.73
C ARG A 154 8.25 1.70 -3.23
N PRO A 155 9.19 2.13 -2.37
CA PRO A 155 8.97 2.15 -0.93
C PRO A 155 7.88 3.14 -0.55
N PRO A 156 7.16 2.91 0.57
CA PRO A 156 6.14 3.83 1.05
C PRO A 156 6.74 5.20 1.36
N THR A 157 6.00 6.24 1.02
CA THR A 157 6.36 7.61 1.39
C THR A 157 6.30 7.74 2.92
N LYS A 158 7.37 8.23 3.54
CA LYS A 158 7.36 8.47 4.99
C LYS A 158 6.32 9.54 5.33
N SER A 159 5.31 9.16 6.12
CA SER A 159 4.40 10.12 6.72
C SER A 159 5.18 10.98 7.71
N SER A 160 5.27 12.28 7.43
CA SER A 160 5.87 13.28 8.32
C SER A 160 4.88 13.80 9.37
N GLU A 161 3.62 13.38 9.28
CA GLU A 161 2.51 13.98 10.01
C GLU A 161 2.44 13.45 11.44
N LYS A 162 2.37 14.38 12.39
CA LYS A 162 2.35 14.06 13.83
C LYS A 162 0.98 13.64 14.32
N ASN A 163 -0.10 13.94 13.58
CA ASN A 163 -1.47 13.56 13.94
C ASN A 163 -2.39 13.29 12.72
N PRO A 164 -3.49 12.53 12.91
CA PRO A 164 -4.48 12.19 11.88
C PRO A 164 -5.09 13.40 11.16
N GLU A 165 -5.40 14.46 11.91
CA GLU A 165 -6.09 15.64 11.40
C GLU A 165 -5.21 16.45 10.42
N GLU A 166 -3.92 16.52 10.68
CA GLU A 166 -2.94 17.16 9.80
C GLU A 166 -2.80 16.38 8.49
N ALA A 167 -2.70 15.05 8.58
CA ALA A 167 -2.63 14.17 7.40
C ALA A 167 -3.85 14.35 6.49
N ILE A 168 -5.05 14.38 7.05
CA ILE A 168 -6.29 14.56 6.27
C ILE A 168 -6.39 15.96 5.68
N ARG A 169 -6.04 17.01 6.44
CA ARG A 169 -6.04 18.38 5.91
C ARG A 169 -5.08 18.51 4.72
N LYS A 170 -3.90 17.92 4.81
CA LYS A 170 -2.91 17.90 3.72
C LYS A 170 -3.43 17.14 2.51
N GLU A 171 -4.06 15.97 2.72
CA GLU A 171 -4.68 15.19 1.64
C GLU A 171 -5.81 15.98 0.94
N ILE A 172 -6.67 16.66 1.70
CA ILE A 172 -7.74 17.52 1.16
C ILE A 172 -7.14 18.64 0.31
N LYS A 173 -6.16 19.38 0.85
CA LYS A 173 -5.49 20.48 0.12
C LYS A 173 -4.83 19.99 -1.18
N LEU A 174 -4.18 18.82 -1.13
CA LEU A 174 -3.54 18.23 -2.30
C LEU A 174 -4.58 17.84 -3.37
N LYS A 175 -5.70 17.20 -2.97
CA LYS A 175 -6.79 16.86 -3.91
C LYS A 175 -7.44 18.10 -4.51
N GLU A 176 -7.62 19.17 -3.74
CA GLU A 176 -8.13 20.45 -4.25
C GLU A 176 -7.17 21.10 -5.25
N GLN A 177 -5.86 21.09 -4.96
CA GLN A 177 -4.85 21.59 -5.90
C GLN A 177 -4.84 20.78 -7.20
N GLN A 178 -4.89 19.45 -7.12
CA GLN A 178 -4.94 18.57 -8.29
C GLN A 178 -6.21 18.81 -9.13
N ARG A 179 -7.37 19.04 -8.50
CA ARG A 179 -8.60 19.41 -9.20
C ARG A 179 -8.47 20.73 -9.93
N LYS A 180 -7.87 21.74 -9.30
CA LYS A 180 -7.61 23.05 -9.92
C LYS A 180 -6.65 22.92 -11.10
N GLN A 181 -5.58 22.16 -10.95
CA GLN A 181 -4.61 21.90 -12.03
C GLN A 181 -5.26 21.19 -13.22
N LYS A 182 -5.99 20.09 -12.98
CA LYS A 182 -6.71 19.35 -14.03
C LYS A 182 -7.74 20.23 -14.75
N LYS A 183 -8.46 21.08 -14.01
CA LYS A 183 -9.39 22.04 -14.61
C LYS A 183 -8.66 23.02 -15.53
N ALA A 184 -7.55 23.59 -15.07
CA ALA A 184 -6.76 24.52 -15.88
C ALA A 184 -6.14 23.86 -17.12
N GLU A 185 -5.68 22.61 -17.00
CA GLU A 185 -5.16 21.83 -18.11
C GLU A 185 -6.24 21.52 -19.15
N LEU A 186 -7.43 21.11 -18.68
CA LEU A 186 -8.58 20.84 -19.55
C LEU A 186 -9.06 22.11 -20.27
N GLU A 187 -9.12 23.25 -19.57
CA GLU A 187 -9.42 24.55 -20.18
C GLU A 187 -8.40 24.93 -21.26
N ARG A 188 -7.10 24.65 -21.03
CA ARG A 188 -6.06 24.86 -22.05
C ARG A 188 -6.24 23.98 -23.28
N LEU A 189 -6.54 22.68 -23.08
CA LEU A 189 -6.82 21.74 -24.16
C LEU A 189 -8.01 22.22 -25.01
N PHE A 190 -9.13 22.55 -24.38
CA PHE A 190 -10.30 23.10 -25.09
C PHE A 190 -9.99 24.38 -25.87
N LEU A 191 -9.16 25.28 -25.32
CA LEU A 191 -8.73 26.49 -26.02
C LEU A 191 -7.78 26.22 -27.19
N MET A 192 -7.00 25.13 -27.16
CA MET A 192 -6.16 24.71 -28.28
C MET A 192 -7.01 24.07 -29.38
N ASP A 193 -7.95 23.20 -29.02
CA ASP A 193 -8.86 22.56 -29.98
C ASP A 193 -9.73 23.59 -30.70
N ALA A 194 -10.27 24.57 -29.95
CA ALA A 194 -11.04 25.68 -30.52
C ALA A 194 -10.21 26.58 -31.47
N LYS A 195 -8.89 26.61 -31.32
CA LYS A 195 -7.97 27.35 -32.21
C LYS A 195 -7.52 26.52 -33.42
N GLN A 196 -7.58 25.18 -33.34
CA GLN A 196 -7.14 24.28 -34.40
C GLN A 196 -8.25 23.89 -35.37
N GLY A 197 -9.52 24.13 -35.05
CA GLY A 197 -10.62 24.15 -36.02
C GLY A 197 -10.81 22.85 -36.81
N ILE A 198 -11.67 21.98 -36.29
CA ILE A 198 -12.74 21.37 -37.10
C ILE A 198 -14.03 22.11 -36.75
#